data_AF-A0A4V1J5U9-F1
#
_entry.id   AF-A0A4V1J5U9-F1
#
_cell.length_a   1.000
_cell.length_b   1.000
_cell.length_c   1.000
_cell.angle_alpha   90.00
_cell.angle_beta   90.00
_cell.angle_gamma   90.00
#
_symmetry.space_group_name_H-M   'P 1'
#
loop_
_entity.id
_entity.type
_entity.pdbx_description
1 polymer ?
#
loop_
_entity_poly.entity_id
_entity_poly.type
_entity_poly.pdbx_seq_one_letter_code
_entity_poly.pdbx_strand_id
1 'polypeptide(L)' 'CPVCKKVFVRRYGRDRHLLTHTGERSFNCQQCNKSYPREDVLKRHMTTSKCHSRANN' A
#
# COMPACT_ATOMS: atom_id res chain seq x y z
N CYS A 1 6.42 17.59 -2.75
CA CYS A 1 5.50 16.89 -3.65
C CYS A 1 5.02 17.93 -4.64
N PRO A 2 5.18 17.73 -5.95
CA PRO A 2 4.71 18.69 -6.95
C PRO A 2 3.18 18.93 -6.89
N VAL A 3 2.41 17.93 -6.46
CA VAL A 3 0.94 18.00 -6.42
C VAL A 3 0.41 18.72 -5.17
N CYS A 4 0.85 18.33 -3.98
CA CYS A 4 0.33 18.86 -2.71
C CYS A 4 1.33 19.72 -1.92
N LYS A 5 2.46 20.11 -2.53
CA LYS A 5 3.55 20.91 -1.94
C LYS A 5 4.19 20.36 -0.66
N LYS A 6 3.81 19.15 -0.23
CA LYS A 6 4.36 18.52 0.98
C LYS A 6 5.88 18.25 0.86
N VAL A 7 6.65 18.64 1.87
CA VAL A 7 8.12 18.53 1.86
C VAL A 7 8.55 17.18 2.45
N PHE A 8 9.57 16.57 1.85
CA PHE A 8 10.14 15.30 2.30
C PHE A 8 11.65 15.45 2.40
N VAL A 9 12.24 15.00 3.51
CA VAL A 9 13.70 15.00 3.71
C VAL A 9 14.40 14.02 2.77
N ARG A 10 13.73 12.92 2.40
CA ARG A 10 14.31 11.85 1.59
C ARG A 10 13.54 11.65 0.28
N ARG A 11 14.27 11.44 -0.82
CA ARG A 11 13.70 11.19 -2.15
C ARG A 11 12.71 10.02 -2.16
N TYR A 12 13.09 8.87 -1.59
CA TYR A 12 12.19 7.71 -1.57
C TYR A 12 10.86 8.00 -0.85
N GLY A 13 10.86 8.88 0.15
CA GLY A 13 9.65 9.25 0.88
C GLY A 13 8.69 10.06 0.02
N ARG A 14 9.23 10.96 -0.81
CA ARG A 14 8.48 11.70 -1.83
C ARG A 14 7.95 10.76 -2.91
N ASP A 15 8.81 9.90 -3.47
CA ASP A 15 8.44 9.02 -4.58
C ASP A 15 7.35 8.02 -4.14
N ARG A 16 7.47 7.47 -2.93
CA ARG A 16 6.42 6.67 -2.29
C ARG A 16 5.11 7.43 -2.09
N HIS A 17 5.20 8.69 -1.71
CA HIS A 17 4.03 9.52 -1.51
C HIS A 17 3.33 9.85 -2.83
N LEU A 18 4.04 9.92 -3.96
CA LEU A 18 3.41 10.15 -5.26
C LEU A 18 2.42 9.04 -5.63
N LEU A 19 2.64 7.80 -5.17
CA LEU A 19 1.71 6.68 -5.34
C LEU A 19 0.32 6.97 -4.74
N THR A 20 0.22 7.83 -3.73
CA THR A 20 -1.07 8.23 -3.16
C THR A 20 -1.84 9.19 -4.05
N HIS A 21 -1.16 9.88 -4.97
CA HIS A 21 -1.79 10.77 -5.94
C HIS A 21 -2.17 10.05 -7.23
N THR A 22 -1.34 9.12 -7.70
CA THR A 22 -1.64 8.32 -8.90
C THR A 22 -2.69 7.25 -8.63
N GLY A 23 -2.85 6.85 -7.37
CA GLY A 23 -3.75 5.76 -7.00
C GLY A 23 -3.24 4.39 -7.48
N GLU A 24 -2.02 4.33 -7.98
CA GLU A 24 -1.40 3.12 -8.52
C GLU A 24 -1.22 2.09 -7.41
N ARG A 25 -1.85 0.93 -7.60
CA ARG A 25 -1.86 -0.17 -6.63
C ARG A 25 -1.41 -1.45 -7.31
N SER A 26 -0.12 -1.54 -7.55
CA SER A 26 0.51 -2.63 -8.31
C SER A 26 0.59 -3.94 -7.51
N PHE A 27 0.39 -3.90 -6.18
CA PHE A 27 0.54 -5.07 -5.31
C PHE A 27 -0.82 -5.60 -4.87
N ASN A 28 -1.22 -6.74 -5.40
CA ASN A 28 -2.55 -7.31 -5.16
C ASN A 28 -2.46 -8.53 -4.25
N CYS A 29 -3.30 -8.56 -3.22
CA CYS A 29 -3.52 -9.76 -2.44
C CYS A 29 -4.41 -10.72 -3.23
N GLN A 30 -3.89 -11.88 -3.64
CA GLN A 30 -4.66 -12.87 -4.41
C GLN A 30 -5.82 -13.51 -3.62
N GLN A 31 -5.81 -13.39 -2.30
CA GLN A 31 -6.76 -14.09 -1.43
C GLN A 31 -7.99 -13.23 -1.08
N CYS A 32 -7.86 -11.90 -1.04
CA CYS A 32 -8.97 -10.98 -0.82
C CYS A 32 -9.14 -9.92 -1.92
N ASN A 33 -8.35 -10.03 -3.00
CA ASN A 33 -8.28 -9.13 -4.14
C ASN A 33 -8.06 -7.64 -3.78
N LYS A 34 -7.51 -7.35 -2.59
CA LYS A 34 -7.18 -5.99 -2.18
C LYS A 34 -5.87 -5.56 -2.81
N SER A 35 -5.89 -4.37 -3.41
CA SER A 35 -4.74 -3.76 -4.04
C SER A 35 -4.08 -2.73 -3.11
N TYR A 36 -2.75 -2.76 -3.07
CA TYR A 36 -1.90 -1.92 -2.24
C TYR A 36 -0.90 -1.17 -3.12
N PRO A 37 -0.54 0.08 -2.77
CA PRO A 37 0.44 0.85 -3.51
C PRO A 37 1.87 0.34 -3.30
N ARG A 38 2.10 -0.54 -2.33
CA ARG A 38 3.45 -1.00 -1.96
C ARG A 38 3.48 -2.43 -1.46
N GLU A 39 4.62 -3.08 -1.72
CA GLU A 39 4.91 -4.43 -1.29
C GLU A 39 4.99 -4.55 0.25
N ASP A 40 5.62 -3.61 0.95
CA ASP A 40 5.73 -3.63 2.42
C ASP A 40 4.35 -3.60 3.09
N VAL A 41 3.41 -2.88 2.47
CA VAL A 41 2.03 -2.79 2.93
C VAL A 41 1.28 -4.11 2.66
N LEU A 42 1.48 -4.72 1.49
CA LEU A 42 0.93 -6.04 1.17
C LEU A 42 1.48 -7.12 2.12
N LYS A 43 2.81 -7.17 2.31
CA LYS A 43 3.47 -8.11 3.23
C LYS A 43 2.90 -7.99 4.65
N ARG A 44 2.77 -6.76 5.16
CA ARG A 44 2.13 -6.52 6.46
C ARG A 44 0.66 -6.95 6.49
N HIS A 45 -0.08 -6.76 5.40
CA HIS A 45 -1.46 -7.24 5.29
C HIS A 45 -1.53 -8.77 5.38
N MET A 46 -0.62 -9.48 4.69
CA MET A 46 -0.54 -10.94 4.73
C MET A 46 -0.15 -11.46 6.12
N THR A 47 0.76 -10.79 6.82
CA THR A 47 1.21 -11.22 8.16
C THR A 47 0.22 -10.91 9.29
N THR A 48 -0.70 -9.97 9.11
CA THR A 48 -1.57 -9.50 10.22
C THR A 48 -2.90 -10.27 10.36
N SER A 49 -3.05 -11.45 9.77
CA SER A 49 -4.30 -12.24 9.77
C SER A 49 -5.55 -11.51 9.23
N LYS A 50 -5.46 -10.23 8.85
CA LYS A 50 -6.53 -9.43 8.24
C LYS A 50 -6.87 -9.86 6.81
N CYS A 51 -6.08 -10.76 6.24
CA CYS A 51 -6.40 -11.47 5.01
C CYS A 51 -7.23 -12.74 5.28
N HIS A 52 -6.90 -13.44 6.37
CA HIS A 52 -7.43 -14.77 6.72
C HIS A 52 -8.65 -14.72 7.65
N SER A 53 -9.34 -13.59 7.82
CA SER A 53 -10.59 -13.54 8.58
C SER A 53 -11.78 -14.18 7.83
N ARG A 54 -11.55 -15.37 7.28
CA ARG A 54 -12.54 -16.39 6.93
C ARG A 54 -12.25 -17.64 7.78
N ALA A 55 -12.59 -17.54 9.06
CA ALA A 55 -12.80 -18.65 9.98
C ALA A 55 -13.58 -18.01 11.16
N ASN A 56 -14.78 -18.40 11.56
CA ASN A 56 -15.57 -19.62 11.40
C ASN A 56 -17.06 -19.21 11.38
N ASN A 57 -17.88 -19.91 10.60
CA ASN A 57 -19.21 -20.31 11.04
C ASN A 57 -19.24 -21.83 10.90
#